data_AF-A0A0C9WYN4-F1
#
_entry.id   AF-A0A0C9WYN4-F1
#
_cell.length_a   1.000
_cell.length_b   1.000
_cell.length_c   1.000
_cell.angle_alpha   90.00
_cell.angle_beta   90.00
_cell.angle_gamma   90.00
#
_symmetry.space_group_name_H-M   'P 1'
#
loop_
_entity.id
_entity.type
_entity.pdbx_description
1 polymer ?
#
loop_
_entity_poly.entity_id
_entity_poly.type
_entity_poly.pdbx_seq_one_letter_code
_entity_poly.pdbx_strand_id
1 'polypeptide(L)'
;MLPDAALHEPRYLYYRVYKEKEGAIASKTHFDSDDNTLGRIDMLSVAPPHTVASLKSRIIKTEGTIVNQNMQIFKDIDGEEVMNNKDHLSFQTDTYPGWEEDDPIAIVCGEAPVNQDEKAKPQESQKETTSFSKSIRVKGTWGTLIYYGWMYSAVLTWPDSCRPSKVASCLDD
;
A
#
# COMPACT_ATOMS: atom_id res chain seq x y z
N MET A 1 42.69 11.54 1.59
CA MET A 1 41.28 11.95 1.78
C MET A 1 40.42 11.06 0.89
N LEU A 2 39.81 10.04 1.49
CA LEU A 2 38.77 9.25 0.82
C LEU A 2 37.51 10.13 0.78
N PRO A 3 36.77 10.19 -0.34
CA PRO A 3 35.52 10.91 -0.35
C PRO A 3 34.57 10.21 0.61
N ASP A 4 34.06 11.03 1.53
CA ASP A 4 32.93 10.75 2.41
C ASP A 4 31.93 9.90 1.65
N ALA A 5 31.77 8.65 2.07
CA ALA A 5 30.76 7.77 1.51
C ALA A 5 29.45 8.49 1.78
N ALA A 6 28.87 9.11 0.75
CA ALA A 6 27.58 9.75 0.81
C ALA A 6 26.60 8.72 1.36
N LEU A 7 26.39 8.74 2.68
CA LEU A 7 25.36 8.00 3.35
C LEU A 7 24.08 8.63 2.84
N HIS A 8 23.59 8.10 1.72
CA HIS A 8 22.27 8.43 1.23
C HIS A 8 21.33 8.09 2.37
N GLU A 9 20.80 9.12 3.01
CA GLU A 9 19.76 8.96 4.00
C GLU A 9 18.64 8.14 3.35
N PRO A 10 18.27 7.00 3.93
CA PRO A 10 17.37 6.07 3.28
C PRO A 10 16.01 6.76 3.10
N ARG A 11 15.60 6.91 1.85
CA ARG A 11 14.29 7.48 1.52
C ARG A 11 13.25 6.37 1.59
N TYR A 12 12.36 6.47 2.57
CA TYR A 12 11.28 5.50 2.76
C TYR A 12 9.98 6.00 2.17
N LEU A 13 9.20 5.06 1.67
CA LEU A 13 7.79 5.25 1.34
C LEU A 13 6.97 4.47 2.37
N TYR A 14 6.13 5.17 3.12
CA TYR A 14 5.24 4.66 4.14
C TYR A 14 3.88 4.33 3.56
N TYR A 15 3.31 3.22 3.99
CA TYR A 15 2.03 2.73 3.49
C TYR A 15 1.23 1.97 4.54
N ARG A 16 -0.09 1.95 4.37
CA ARG A 16 -1.00 1.08 5.12
C ARG A 16 -1.76 0.15 4.19
N VAL A 17 -1.88 -1.12 4.57
CA VAL A 17 -2.60 -2.13 3.79
C VAL A 17 -4.00 -2.31 4.35
N TYR A 18 -4.99 -2.23 3.47
CA TYR A 18 -6.40 -2.41 3.76
C TYR A 18 -6.95 -3.59 2.95
N LYS A 19 -7.77 -4.41 3.61
CA LYS A 19 -8.63 -5.39 2.96
C LYS A 19 -10.08 -4.98 3.13
N GLU A 20 -10.87 -5.24 2.10
CA GLU A 20 -12.28 -4.83 2.02
C GLU A 20 -13.13 -5.26 3.23
N LYS A 21 -12.85 -6.44 3.81
CA LYS A 21 -13.62 -6.99 4.96
C LYS A 21 -12.95 -6.79 6.32
N GLU A 22 -11.63 -6.68 6.37
CA GLU A 22 -10.84 -6.66 7.62
C GLU A 22 -10.42 -5.25 8.02
N GLY A 23 -10.49 -4.27 7.10
CA GLY A 23 -9.93 -2.95 7.32
C GLY A 23 -8.41 -2.96 7.23
N ALA A 24 -7.74 -2.12 8.04
CA ALA A 24 -6.29 -2.08 8.11
C ALA A 24 -5.74 -3.39 8.67
N ILE A 25 -4.70 -3.93 8.04
CA ILE A 25 -4.07 -5.20 8.43
C ILE A 25 -2.58 -5.03 8.67
N ALA A 26 -2.03 -5.95 9.47
CA ALA A 26 -0.61 -5.92 9.79
C ALA A 26 0.27 -6.14 8.55
N SER A 27 1.23 -5.24 8.34
CA SER A 27 2.25 -5.33 7.29
C SER A 27 3.40 -6.23 7.72
N LYS A 28 3.99 -6.99 6.78
CA LYS A 28 5.24 -7.74 7.03
C LYS A 28 6.46 -6.84 7.12
N THR A 29 6.40 -5.64 6.57
CA THR A 29 7.48 -4.65 6.57
C THR A 29 7.26 -3.58 7.64
N HIS A 30 6.38 -3.83 8.62
CA HIS A 30 6.25 -2.95 9.77
C HIS A 30 7.61 -2.77 10.45
N PHE A 31 7.82 -1.57 10.95
CA PHE A 31 9.06 -1.17 11.62
C PHE A 31 8.83 -0.67 13.03
N ASP A 32 7.59 -0.27 13.32
CA ASP A 32 7.14 0.12 14.63
C ASP A 32 6.43 -1.05 15.31
N SER A 33 6.73 -1.27 16.59
CA SER A 33 6.05 -2.26 17.42
C SER A 33 4.65 -1.81 17.83
N ASP A 34 4.44 -0.49 17.89
CA ASP A 34 3.18 0.10 18.35
C ASP A 34 2.14 0.18 17.22
N ASP A 35 2.60 0.34 15.97
CA ASP A 35 1.76 0.27 14.76
C ASP A 35 2.25 -0.81 13.78
N ASN A 36 1.69 -2.01 13.91
CA ASN A 36 1.98 -3.11 13.00
C ASN A 36 1.30 -2.98 11.61
N THR A 37 0.42 -2.00 11.42
CA THR A 37 -0.30 -1.78 10.15
C THR A 37 0.47 -0.86 9.21
N LEU A 38 1.40 -0.07 9.74
CA LEU A 38 2.26 0.85 9.00
C LEU A 38 3.50 0.13 8.48
N GLY A 39 3.54 -0.10 7.17
CA GLY A 39 4.69 -0.66 6.47
C GLY A 39 5.58 0.44 5.90
N ARG A 40 6.84 0.09 5.63
CA ARG A 40 7.76 0.96 4.87
C ARG A 40 8.55 0.20 3.82
N ILE A 41 8.78 0.84 2.68
CA ILE A 41 9.65 0.34 1.62
C ILE A 41 10.73 1.37 1.33
N ASP A 42 11.97 0.92 1.24
CA ASP A 42 13.06 1.74 0.71
C ASP A 42 12.76 2.06 -0.76
N MET A 43 12.67 3.34 -1.09
CA MET A 43 12.39 3.79 -2.46
C MET A 43 13.45 3.24 -3.43
N LEU A 44 14.73 3.20 -3.05
CA LEU A 44 15.81 2.70 -3.90
C LEU A 44 15.65 1.22 -4.26
N SER A 45 14.82 0.51 -3.50
CA SER A 45 14.51 -0.89 -3.71
C SER A 45 13.41 -1.12 -4.77
N VAL A 46 12.74 -0.05 -5.21
CA VAL A 46 11.78 -0.06 -6.34
C VAL A 46 12.57 -0.06 -7.65
N ALA A 47 12.22 -0.98 -8.55
CA ALA A 47 12.90 -1.08 -9.83
C ALA A 47 12.66 0.16 -10.72
N PRO A 48 13.67 0.61 -11.50
CA PRO A 48 13.45 1.54 -12.61
C PRO A 48 12.37 0.98 -13.56
N PRO A 49 11.49 1.81 -14.14
CA PRO A 49 11.50 3.29 -14.23
C PRO A 49 10.87 4.01 -13.02
N HIS A 50 10.74 3.31 -11.90
CA HIS A 50 10.15 3.79 -10.66
C HIS A 50 8.75 4.35 -10.80
N THR A 51 7.90 3.58 -11.44
CA THR A 51 6.47 3.86 -11.55
C THR A 51 5.69 3.19 -10.42
N VAL A 52 4.43 3.58 -10.26
CA VAL A 52 3.48 2.89 -9.36
C VAL A 52 3.38 1.40 -9.69
N ALA A 53 3.48 0.99 -10.96
CA ALA A 53 3.53 -0.44 -11.31
C ALA A 53 4.77 -1.16 -10.73
N SER A 54 5.91 -0.48 -10.72
CA SER A 54 7.16 -1.02 -10.16
C SER A 54 7.06 -1.09 -8.63
N LEU A 55 6.46 -0.10 -8.01
CA LEU A 55 6.14 -0.09 -6.57
C LEU A 55 5.17 -1.22 -6.22
N LYS A 56 4.09 -1.41 -6.99
CA LYS A 56 3.15 -2.53 -6.80
C LYS A 56 3.87 -3.88 -6.81
N SER A 57 4.75 -4.07 -7.79
CA SER A 57 5.55 -5.29 -7.90
C SER A 57 6.46 -5.48 -6.68
N ARG A 58 7.05 -4.38 -6.17
CA ARG A 58 7.89 -4.41 -4.97
C ARG A 58 7.09 -4.79 -3.73
N ILE A 59 5.94 -4.15 -3.50
CA ILE A 59 5.03 -4.43 -2.38
C ILE A 59 4.57 -5.89 -2.43
N ILE A 60 4.13 -6.40 -3.58
CA ILE A 60 3.72 -7.80 -3.73
C ILE A 60 4.84 -8.75 -3.33
N LYS A 61 6.08 -8.43 -3.69
CA LYS A 61 7.24 -9.24 -3.33
C LYS A 61 7.55 -9.21 -1.83
N THR A 62 7.38 -8.07 -1.16
CA THR A 62 7.70 -7.92 0.27
C THR A 62 6.56 -8.42 1.16
N GLU A 63 5.31 -8.12 0.82
CA GLU A 63 4.12 -8.49 1.57
C GLU A 63 3.60 -9.90 1.24
N GLY A 64 3.94 -10.43 0.07
CA GLY A 64 3.53 -11.76 -0.36
C GLY A 64 2.01 -11.90 -0.43
N THR A 65 1.45 -12.93 0.22
CA THR A 65 0.02 -13.28 0.18
C THR A 65 -0.92 -12.28 0.86
N ILE A 66 -0.39 -11.26 1.54
CA ILE A 66 -1.17 -10.19 2.16
C ILE A 66 -1.81 -9.30 1.10
N VAL A 67 -1.09 -9.09 -0.01
CA VAL A 67 -1.51 -8.24 -1.11
C VAL A 67 -1.61 -9.04 -2.41
N ASN A 68 -2.29 -8.49 -3.42
CA ASN A 68 -2.45 -9.16 -4.70
C ASN A 68 -2.28 -8.20 -5.89
N GLN A 69 -2.26 -8.75 -7.10
CA GLN A 69 -2.06 -7.96 -8.33
C GLN A 69 -3.20 -6.96 -8.62
N ASN A 70 -4.38 -7.19 -8.04
CA ASN A 70 -5.55 -6.33 -8.20
C ASN A 70 -5.57 -5.18 -7.20
N MET A 71 -4.52 -5.00 -6.40
CA MET A 71 -4.46 -3.92 -5.42
C MET A 71 -4.45 -2.54 -6.08
N GLN A 72 -5.13 -1.61 -5.43
CA GLN A 72 -5.16 -0.20 -5.78
C GLN A 72 -4.31 0.57 -4.77
N ILE A 73 -3.61 1.59 -5.26
CA ILE A 73 -2.79 2.48 -4.44
C ILE A 73 -3.43 3.86 -4.50
N PHE A 74 -3.70 4.45 -3.36
CA PHE A 74 -4.21 5.80 -3.19
C PHE A 74 -3.09 6.71 -2.68
N LYS A 75 -3.20 8.03 -2.91
CA LYS A 75 -2.18 8.99 -2.47
C LYS A 75 -2.08 9.13 -0.95
N ASP A 76 -3.19 8.91 -0.27
CA ASP A 76 -3.38 9.10 1.16
C ASP A 76 -4.37 8.05 1.68
N ILE A 77 -4.64 8.09 2.99
CA ILE A 77 -5.61 7.22 3.66
C ILE A 77 -7.07 7.64 3.46
N ASP A 78 -7.32 8.86 2.98
CA ASP A 78 -8.67 9.35 2.70
C ASP A 78 -9.22 8.74 1.41
N GLY A 79 -8.35 8.22 0.54
CA GLY A 79 -8.78 7.44 -0.62
C GLY A 79 -9.40 8.29 -1.73
N GLU A 80 -9.17 9.60 -1.71
CA GLU A 80 -9.75 10.55 -2.67
C GLU A 80 -9.09 10.43 -4.06
N GLU A 81 -7.80 10.08 -4.11
CA GLU A 81 -7.04 9.98 -5.35
C GLU A 81 -6.33 8.64 -5.53
N VAL A 82 -6.76 7.88 -6.55
CA VAL A 82 -6.10 6.64 -6.98
C VAL A 82 -4.92 6.96 -7.89
N MET A 83 -3.76 6.36 -7.60
CA MET A 83 -2.58 6.46 -8.45
C MET A 83 -2.66 5.52 -9.67
N ASN A 84 -2.26 6.03 -10.84
CA ASN A 84 -2.14 5.23 -12.05
C ASN A 84 -0.85 4.43 -12.04
N ASN A 85 -0.89 3.20 -12.56
CA ASN A 85 0.29 2.35 -12.75
C ASN A 85 1.44 3.01 -13.54
N LYS A 86 1.13 3.99 -14.40
CA LYS A 86 2.10 4.73 -15.21
C LYS A 86 2.69 5.96 -14.51
N ASP A 87 2.12 6.38 -13.37
CA ASP A 87 2.61 7.54 -12.65
C ASP A 87 4.02 7.25 -12.14
N HIS A 88 4.89 8.25 -12.27
CA HIS A 88 6.26 8.17 -11.79
C HIS A 88 6.32 8.60 -10.32
N LEU A 89 7.03 7.80 -9.52
CA LEU A 89 7.41 8.17 -8.16
C LEU A 89 8.69 8.97 -8.28
N SER A 90 8.65 10.24 -7.90
CA SER A 90 9.80 11.13 -8.05
C SER A 90 10.80 10.90 -6.92
N PHE A 91 11.97 10.36 -7.27
CA PHE A 91 13.07 10.09 -6.32
C PHE A 91 13.80 11.34 -5.88
N GLN A 92 13.69 12.39 -6.70
CA GLN A 92 14.46 13.63 -6.59
C GLN A 92 13.63 14.78 -6.02
N THR A 93 12.32 14.60 -5.86
CA THR A 93 11.50 15.62 -5.20
C THR A 93 11.67 15.49 -3.69
N ASP A 94 11.59 16.64 -3.01
CA ASP A 94 11.63 16.70 -1.55
C ASP A 94 10.30 16.26 -0.92
N THR A 95 9.24 16.18 -1.73
CA THR A 95 7.93 15.71 -1.31
C THR A 95 7.38 14.72 -2.32
N TYR A 96 6.86 13.61 -1.82
CA TYR A 96 6.14 12.58 -2.58
C TYR A 96 5.06 11.96 -1.69
N PRO A 97 4.03 11.30 -2.25
CA PRO A 97 2.99 10.67 -1.44
C PRO A 97 3.58 9.55 -0.56
N GLY A 98 3.21 9.49 0.72
CA GLY A 98 3.77 8.53 1.66
C GLY A 98 5.20 8.80 2.09
N TRP A 99 5.68 10.05 2.01
CA TRP A 99 7.03 10.40 2.48
C TRP A 99 7.14 10.50 4.01
N GLU A 100 6.02 10.78 4.69
CA GLU A 100 5.90 10.87 6.15
C GLU A 100 5.14 9.66 6.72
N GLU A 101 5.47 9.31 7.97
CA GLU A 101 4.81 8.23 8.71
C GLU A 101 3.34 8.55 9.02
N ASP A 102 3.05 9.82 9.30
CA ASP A 102 1.72 10.34 9.62
C ASP A 102 0.81 10.50 8.39
N ASP A 103 1.38 10.57 7.19
CA ASP A 103 0.67 10.67 5.91
C ASP A 103 1.08 9.54 4.94
N PRO A 104 0.77 8.27 5.27
CA PRO A 104 1.12 7.13 4.44
C PRO A 104 0.17 6.97 3.26
N ILE A 105 0.65 6.34 2.19
CA ILE A 105 -0.25 5.92 1.10
C ILE A 105 -1.17 4.78 1.56
N ALA A 106 -2.40 4.72 1.05
CA ALA A 106 -3.27 3.56 1.27
C ALA A 106 -3.17 2.54 0.13
N ILE A 107 -3.03 1.27 0.51
CA ILE A 107 -3.06 0.13 -0.39
C ILE A 107 -4.31 -0.67 -0.11
N VAL A 108 -5.24 -0.71 -1.05
CA VAL A 108 -6.50 -1.47 -0.92
C VAL A 108 -6.41 -2.72 -1.76
N CYS A 109 -6.49 -3.87 -1.11
CA CYS A 109 -6.51 -5.17 -1.77
C CYS A 109 -7.96 -5.57 -2.08
N GLY A 110 -8.29 -5.64 -3.37
CA GLY A 110 -9.55 -6.24 -3.81
C GLY A 110 -9.54 -7.76 -3.61
N GLU A 111 -10.72 -8.38 -3.52
CA GLU A 111 -10.80 -9.83 -3.46
C GLU A 111 -10.15 -10.45 -4.71
N ALA A 112 -9.24 -11.40 -4.52
CA ALA A 112 -8.84 -12.28 -5.61
C ALA A 112 -10.07 -13.12 -5.98
N PRO A 113 -10.39 -13.33 -7.27
CA PRO A 113 -11.45 -14.25 -7.63
C PRO A 113 -11.10 -15.62 -7.03
N VAL A 114 -11.91 -16.06 -6.06
CA VAL A 114 -11.83 -17.40 -5.51
C VAL A 114 -12.22 -18.35 -6.64
N ASN A 115 -11.23 -18.88 -7.36
CA ASN A 115 -11.43 -20.11 -8.10
C ASN A 115 -11.64 -21.19 -7.03
N GLN A 116 -12.91 -21.56 -6.81
CA GLN A 116 -13.27 -22.71 -5.98
C GLN A 116 -12.82 -23.98 -6.70
N ASP A 117 -11.55 -24.30 -6.63
CA ASP A 117 -11.03 -25.62 -7.00
C ASP A 117 -10.57 -26.33 -5.73
N GLU A 118 -11.54 -26.67 -4.89
CA GLU A 118 -11.38 -27.72 -3.88
C GLU A 118 -12.19 -28.95 -4.32
N LYS A 119 -11.57 -29.81 -5.14
CA LYS A 119 -11.85 -31.24 -5.12
C LYS A 119 -10.54 -32.02 -5.32
N ALA A 120 -10.29 -32.90 -4.35
CA ALA A 120 -9.09 -33.70 -4.18
C ALA A 120 -8.65 -34.54 -5.41
N LYS A 121 -7.36 -34.39 -5.77
CA LYS A 121 -6.27 -35.34 -6.16
C LYS A 121 -6.60 -36.70 -6.84
N PRO A 122 -5.63 -37.38 -7.50
CA PRO A 122 -4.55 -36.98 -8.44
C PRO A 122 -4.74 -37.60 -9.86
N GLN A 123 -4.11 -37.08 -10.92
CA GLN A 123 -3.30 -37.91 -11.83
C GLN A 123 -2.55 -37.14 -12.95
N GLU A 124 -1.25 -37.40 -12.93
CA GLU A 124 -0.22 -37.44 -13.99
C GLU A 124 -0.69 -37.66 -15.44
N SER A 125 -0.26 -36.78 -16.37
CA SER A 125 0.35 -37.14 -17.68
C SER A 125 0.37 -35.95 -18.67
N GLN A 126 1.60 -35.52 -18.99
CA GLN A 126 2.16 -35.16 -20.31
C GLN A 126 1.45 -34.21 -21.31
N LYS A 127 2.31 -33.26 -21.77
CA LYS A 127 2.48 -32.71 -23.15
C LYS A 127 1.52 -31.60 -23.62
N GLU A 128 2.04 -30.39 -23.83
CA GLU A 128 2.52 -29.86 -25.15
C GLU A 128 1.31 -29.59 -26.08
N THR A 129 0.93 -28.36 -26.44
CA THR A 129 1.63 -27.43 -27.33
C THR A 129 0.69 -26.25 -27.59
N THR A 130 1.27 -25.10 -27.92
CA THR A 130 0.74 -24.06 -28.84
C THR A 130 -0.73 -23.62 -28.70
N SER A 131 -0.95 -22.33 -28.44
CA SER A 131 -1.54 -21.44 -29.45
C SER A 131 -1.81 -20.06 -28.86
N PHE A 132 -1.23 -19.04 -29.50
CA PHE A 132 -1.60 -17.64 -29.32
C PHE A 132 -2.94 -17.44 -30.06
N SER A 133 -4.04 -17.22 -29.35
CA SER A 133 -5.32 -16.85 -29.95
C SER A 133 -5.79 -15.48 -29.46
N LYS A 134 -5.95 -14.58 -30.43
CA LYS A 134 -6.41 -13.20 -30.30
C LYS A 134 -7.92 -13.12 -30.04
N SER A 135 -8.24 -12.01 -29.37
CA SER A 135 -9.47 -11.19 -29.43
C SER A 135 -10.74 -11.72 -28.78
N ILE A 136 -11.07 -11.11 -27.65
CA ILE A 136 -12.45 -10.87 -27.25
C ILE A 136 -12.66 -9.35 -27.25
N ARG A 137 -13.58 -8.90 -28.11
CA ARG A 137 -14.10 -7.54 -28.15
C ARG A 137 -15.28 -7.48 -27.18
N VAL A 138 -15.07 -6.98 -25.96
CA VAL A 138 -16.15 -6.57 -25.07
C VAL A 138 -16.33 -5.07 -25.20
N LYS A 139 -17.47 -4.66 -25.73
CA LYS A 139 -18.02 -3.32 -25.52
C LYS A 139 -18.81 -3.40 -24.22
N GLY A 140 -18.21 -2.93 -23.13
CA GLY A 140 -18.87 -2.79 -21.83
C GLY A 140 -18.91 -1.31 -21.48
N THR A 141 -20.11 -0.76 -21.42
CA THR A 141 -20.46 0.61 -21.02
C THR A 141 -19.93 0.90 -19.62
N TRP A 142 -19.33 2.08 -19.45
CA TRP A 142 -18.87 2.58 -18.16
C TRP A 142 -20.08 2.91 -17.29
N GLY A 143 -20.23 2.19 -16.19
CA GLY A 143 -21.21 2.44 -15.14
C GLY A 143 -20.49 2.79 -13.85
N THR A 144 -20.23 4.07 -13.67
CA THR A 144 -19.94 4.72 -12.39
C THR A 144 -21.02 4.37 -11.36
N LEU A 145 -20.63 4.34 -10.08
CA LEU A 145 -21.45 4.29 -8.85
C LEU A 145 -21.44 2.96 -8.09
N ILE A 146 -20.35 2.70 -7.35
CA ILE A 146 -20.39 2.24 -5.94
C ILE A 146 -19.08 2.64 -5.25
N TYR A 147 -18.93 3.93 -4.97
CA TYR A 147 -18.02 4.41 -3.94
C TYR A 147 -18.78 5.51 -3.19
N TYR A 148 -18.44 5.77 -1.93
CA TYR A 148 -19.17 6.54 -0.92
C TYR A 148 -20.24 5.76 -0.14
N GLY A 149 -19.80 5.07 0.91
CA GLY A 149 -20.70 4.50 1.91
C GLY A 149 -20.07 4.00 3.21
N TRP A 150 -18.76 3.73 3.27
CA TRP A 150 -18.17 3.02 4.41
C TRP A 150 -16.84 3.58 4.94
N MET A 151 -16.62 4.90 4.83
CA MET A 151 -15.44 5.58 5.43
C MET A 151 -15.80 6.55 6.57
N TYR A 152 -16.88 6.29 7.33
CA TYR A 152 -17.27 7.15 8.47
C TYR A 152 -17.37 6.44 9.82
N SER A 153 -16.88 5.20 9.97
CA SER A 153 -16.98 4.48 11.26
C SER A 153 -15.66 4.09 11.93
N ALA A 154 -14.50 4.44 11.38
CA ALA A 154 -13.20 4.07 11.98
C ALA A 154 -12.47 5.20 12.72
N VAL A 155 -13.00 6.43 12.76
CA VAL A 155 -12.31 7.60 13.37
C VAL A 155 -12.68 7.81 14.86
N LEU A 156 -13.55 6.98 15.48
CA LEU A 156 -14.10 7.28 16.81
C LEU A 156 -13.60 6.47 18.01
N THR A 157 -12.48 5.75 17.93
CA THR A 157 -11.88 5.19 19.16
C THR A 157 -10.35 5.17 19.13
N TRP A 158 -9.72 6.35 19.14
CA TRP A 158 -8.38 6.47 19.73
C TRP A 158 -8.49 7.35 20.98
N PRO A 159 -8.10 6.86 22.17
CA PRO A 159 -8.15 7.65 23.39
C PRO A 159 -7.04 8.71 23.39
N ASP A 160 -7.47 9.97 23.39
CA ASP A 160 -6.68 11.13 23.79
C ASP A 160 -6.07 10.91 25.18
N SER A 161 -4.80 10.55 25.26
CA SER A 161 -4.02 10.76 26.48
C SER A 161 -2.53 10.89 26.18
N CYS A 162 -2.12 12.13 25.90
CA CYS A 162 -0.94 12.74 26.51
C CYS A 162 -0.84 14.21 26.09
N ARG A 163 -1.52 15.10 26.84
CA ARG A 163 -1.31 16.55 26.80
C ARG A 163 -0.40 16.92 27.98
N PRO A 164 0.78 17.52 27.78
CA PRO A 164 1.52 18.10 28.90
C PRO A 164 0.79 19.33 29.45
N SER A 165 0.47 19.27 30.73
CA SER A 165 -0.21 20.30 31.50
C SER A 165 0.65 21.56 31.65
N LYS A 166 0.18 22.69 31.11
CA LYS A 166 0.52 24.02 31.63
C LYS A 166 -0.15 24.16 32.99
N VAL A 167 0.63 24.10 34.07
CA VAL A 167 0.19 24.60 35.38
C VAL A 167 0.81 25.98 35.58
N ALA A 168 -0.07 26.96 35.73
CA ALA A 168 0.24 28.25 36.32
C ALA A 168 0.46 28.04 37.83
N SER A 169 1.48 28.67 38.39
CA SER A 169 1.60 28.88 39.84
C SER A 169 1.82 30.37 40.10
N CYS A 170 0.92 30.92 40.91
CA CYS A 170 0.92 32.27 41.43
C CYS A 170 2.06 32.50 42.46
N LEU A 171 2.44 33.79 42.61
CA LEU A 171 2.85 34.55 43.80
C LEU A 171 3.81 33.97 44.87
N ASP A 172 4.80 34.82 45.20
CA ASP A 172 5.52 35.13 46.46
C ASP A 172 7.04 35.11 46.16
N ASP A 173 7.77 36.23 46.21
CA ASP A 173 8.09 37.11 47.35
C ASP A 173 8.37 38.58 46.90
#